data_AF-A0A3B3ZFE6-F1
#
_entry.id   AF-A0A3B3ZFE6-F1
#
_cell.length_a   1.000
_cell.length_b   1.000
_cell.length_c   1.000
_cell.angle_alpha   90.00
_cell.angle_beta   90.00
_cell.angle_gamma   90.00
#
_symmetry.space_group_name_H-M   'P 1'
#
loop_
_entity.id
_entity.type
_entity.pdbx_description
1 polymer ?
#
loop_
_entity_poly.entity_id
_entity_poly.type
_entity_poly.pdbx_seq_one_letter_code
_entity_poly.pdbx_strand_id
1 'polypeptide(L)'
;MAFHFCPQCGTKLQPDFKFCPACGEKLTCPEALGAIASTLSPSKTSVHKGPTLSPVCEPKAGKSKKTKAIPALEPLLEGTDVTDTNGKKWKLVRLLSHGAKDGKIFNEQNFLQRAAKPASSKWVKQHKMDFIGLPQCIGFGLHANSYRFLVFPNMGHSLQSLMNNQNTLLSEVTVLQLACRLLDILVYIHSNEYIHADINAENVYINQGQGSQVYLVGYNHAFRYCPGGHHVEYREGSRTPNEGAVESISLDCHSGAAPSRRSDLQSLGYCMLYWHTGTLPWTTLSQPEHIAAEKRRYDN
;
A
#
# COMPACT_ATOMS: atom_id res chain seq x y z
N MET A 1 36.40 -6.10 -10.36
CA MET A 1 35.25 -5.57 -9.60
C MET A 1 34.47 -6.75 -9.05
N ALA A 2 34.35 -6.87 -7.73
CA ALA A 2 33.56 -7.94 -7.12
C ALA A 2 32.08 -7.73 -7.51
N PHE A 3 31.45 -8.73 -8.11
CA PHE A 3 30.02 -8.68 -8.38
C PHE A 3 29.28 -9.05 -7.10
N HIS A 4 28.46 -8.12 -6.60
CA HIS A 4 27.56 -8.40 -5.48
C HIS A 4 26.25 -8.97 -6.03
N PHE A 5 25.72 -10.00 -5.37
CA PHE A 5 24.43 -10.59 -5.70
C PHE A 5 23.51 -10.45 -4.50
N CYS A 6 22.22 -10.22 -4.75
CA CYS A 6 21.24 -10.18 -3.67
C CYS A 6 21.15 -11.56 -3.02
N PRO A 7 21.34 -11.68 -1.69
CA PRO A 7 21.31 -12.97 -1.01
C PRO A 7 19.92 -13.61 -1.01
N GLN A 8 18.86 -12.84 -1.26
CA GLN A 8 17.47 -13.33 -1.28
C GLN A 8 16.99 -13.79 -2.67
N CYS A 9 17.38 -13.08 -3.74
CA CYS A 9 16.82 -13.36 -5.07
C CYS A 9 17.87 -13.55 -6.18
N GLY A 10 19.17 -13.52 -5.84
CA GLY A 10 20.26 -13.74 -6.79
C GLY A 10 20.43 -12.65 -7.85
N THR A 11 19.70 -11.53 -7.77
CA THR A 11 19.84 -10.42 -8.71
C THR A 11 21.22 -9.80 -8.58
N LYS A 12 21.89 -9.55 -9.71
CA LYS A 12 23.18 -8.86 -9.76
C LYS A 12 23.02 -7.40 -9.32
N LEU A 13 23.84 -6.97 -8.37
CA LEU A 13 23.78 -5.66 -7.73
C LEU A 13 24.99 -4.83 -8.12
N GLN A 14 24.77 -3.52 -8.24
CA GLN A 14 25.86 -2.55 -8.27
C GLN A 14 26.33 -2.27 -6.82
N PRO A 15 27.61 -1.92 -6.60
CA PRO A 15 28.22 -1.87 -5.26
C PRO A 15 27.54 -0.89 -4.28
N ASP A 16 26.82 0.11 -4.78
CA ASP A 16 26.34 1.25 -3.99
C ASP A 16 24.87 1.14 -3.56
N PHE A 17 24.20 0.05 -3.92
CA PHE A 17 22.79 -0.14 -3.59
C PHE A 17 22.62 -0.52 -2.11
N LYS A 18 21.84 0.28 -1.38
CA LYS A 18 21.43 -0.04 0.01
C LYS A 18 20.25 -1.02 0.07
N PHE A 19 19.59 -1.26 -1.05
CA PHE A 19 18.45 -2.17 -1.19
C PHE A 19 18.48 -2.87 -2.55
N CYS A 20 18.02 -4.11 -2.64
CA CYS A 20 17.92 -4.83 -3.91
C CYS A 20 16.81 -4.21 -4.79
N PRO A 21 17.10 -3.80 -6.03
CA PRO A 21 16.08 -3.21 -6.91
C PRO A 21 15.03 -4.21 -7.39
N ALA A 22 15.30 -5.52 -7.29
CA ALA A 22 14.38 -6.57 -7.73
C ALA A 22 13.40 -7.02 -6.64
N CYS A 23 13.85 -7.19 -5.38
CA CYS A 23 13.02 -7.69 -4.27
C CYS A 23 12.84 -6.69 -3.11
N GLY A 24 13.56 -5.57 -3.13
CA GLY A 24 13.50 -4.53 -2.11
C GLY A 24 14.15 -4.89 -0.78
N GLU A 25 14.93 -5.98 -0.73
CA GLU A 25 15.63 -6.40 0.49
C GLU A 25 16.75 -5.42 0.85
N LYS A 26 16.93 -5.11 2.13
CA LYS A 26 18.03 -4.24 2.57
C LYS A 26 19.35 -4.98 2.44
N LEU A 27 20.31 -4.38 1.75
CA LEU A 27 21.63 -4.96 1.53
C LEU A 27 22.53 -4.53 2.68
N THR A 28 23.13 -5.50 3.39
CA THR A 28 24.08 -5.23 4.47
C THR A 28 25.41 -4.75 3.88
N CYS A 29 25.86 -3.55 4.25
CA CYS A 29 27.18 -3.04 3.85
C CYS A 29 28.29 -3.97 4.40
N PRO A 30 29.27 -4.37 3.58
CA PRO A 30 30.40 -5.17 4.03
C PRO A 30 31.45 -4.28 4.73
N GLU A 31 31.16 -3.80 5.93
CA GLU A 31 32.15 -3.16 6.83
C GLU A 31 31.96 -3.58 8.29
N ALA A 32 31.64 -4.85 8.55
CA ALA A 32 31.51 -5.36 9.93
C ALA A 32 32.01 -6.80 10.09
N LEU A 33 33.09 -7.18 9.40
CA LEU A 33 33.81 -8.44 9.65
C LEU A 33 35.31 -8.17 9.72
N GLY A 34 35.78 -7.87 10.93
CA GLY A 34 37.20 -7.66 11.20
C GLY A 34 37.48 -7.45 12.69
N ALA A 35 37.40 -8.52 13.48
CA ALA A 35 38.33 -8.86 14.57
C ALA A 35 37.73 -9.94 15.48
N ILE A 36 38.32 -11.13 15.45
CA ILE A 36 38.23 -12.13 16.51
C ILE A 36 39.65 -12.30 17.05
N ALA A 37 39.88 -12.09 18.35
CA ALA A 37 40.71 -12.95 19.23
C ALA A 37 41.13 -12.27 20.56
N SER A 38 40.65 -12.85 21.66
CA SER A 38 41.38 -13.28 22.88
C SER A 38 42.14 -12.29 23.77
N THR A 39 41.68 -12.07 25.01
CA THR A 39 42.49 -12.22 26.25
C THR A 39 41.61 -12.36 27.52
N LEU A 40 42.13 -13.09 28.53
CA LEU A 40 41.50 -13.53 29.79
C LEU A 40 41.36 -12.45 30.91
N SER A 41 40.26 -12.53 31.68
CA SER A 41 40.02 -12.44 33.17
C SER A 41 40.80 -11.46 34.10
N PRO A 42 40.39 -11.19 35.38
CA PRO A 42 39.07 -11.19 36.05
C PRO A 42 38.78 -9.98 37.01
N SER A 43 37.52 -9.88 37.48
CA SER A 43 37.03 -9.38 38.80
C SER A 43 37.24 -7.90 39.23
N LYS A 44 36.13 -7.23 39.59
CA LYS A 44 35.88 -6.60 40.92
C LYS A 44 34.45 -6.03 41.04
N THR A 45 33.84 -6.32 42.18
CA THR A 45 32.58 -5.81 42.76
C THR A 45 32.66 -4.34 43.18
N SER A 46 31.55 -3.58 43.10
CA SER A 46 31.08 -2.68 44.18
C SER A 46 29.80 -1.89 43.82
N VAL A 47 28.71 -2.22 44.53
CA VAL A 47 27.81 -1.35 45.35
C VAL A 47 27.41 0.07 44.89
N HIS A 48 26.08 0.24 44.81
CA HIS A 48 25.19 1.41 44.99
C HIS A 48 25.70 2.85 44.86
N LYS A 49 24.91 3.65 44.12
CA LYS A 49 24.31 4.93 44.60
C LYS A 49 23.27 5.42 43.57
N GLY A 50 22.03 5.70 44.00
CA GLY A 50 21.21 6.71 43.32
C GLY A 50 21.91 8.07 43.41
N PRO A 51 21.56 9.10 42.63
CA PRO A 51 20.28 9.79 42.84
C PRO A 51 19.70 10.52 41.60
N THR A 52 18.62 11.26 41.85
CA THR A 52 18.30 12.58 41.27
C THR A 52 17.39 12.65 40.03
N LEU A 53 16.17 13.15 40.30
CA LEU A 53 15.26 13.80 39.37
C LEU A 53 15.88 15.09 38.80
N SER A 54 15.92 15.24 37.47
CA SER A 54 16.02 16.51 36.73
C SER A 54 15.73 16.24 35.23
N PRO A 55 15.44 17.26 34.40
CA PRO A 55 14.17 17.94 34.26
C PRO A 55 13.49 17.63 32.92
N VAL A 56 12.23 18.06 32.79
CA VAL A 56 11.44 18.06 31.55
C VAL A 56 12.24 18.73 30.43
N CYS A 57 12.44 18.02 29.32
CA CYS A 57 13.12 18.52 28.13
C CYS A 57 12.06 19.10 27.17
N GLU A 58 12.10 20.42 26.96
CA GLU A 58 11.31 21.11 25.95
C GLU A 58 11.60 20.57 24.53
N PRO A 59 10.61 20.50 23.64
CA PRO A 59 10.81 20.03 22.28
C PRO A 59 11.66 21.02 21.48
N LYS A 60 12.87 20.61 21.11
CA LYS A 60 13.72 21.33 20.16
C LYS A 60 13.03 21.41 18.80
N ALA A 61 12.87 22.63 18.29
CA ALA A 61 12.38 22.92 16.95
C ALA A 61 13.17 22.14 15.89
N GLY A 62 12.52 21.15 15.29
CA GLY A 62 13.07 20.39 14.17
C GLY A 62 13.18 21.29 12.94
N LYS A 63 14.39 21.43 12.40
CA LYS A 63 14.64 22.12 11.13
C LYS A 63 13.79 21.46 10.03
N SER A 64 12.80 22.21 9.53
CA SER A 64 12.02 21.83 8.36
C SER A 64 12.95 21.54 7.18
N LYS A 65 13.04 20.27 6.78
CA LYS A 65 13.66 19.91 5.49
C LYS A 65 12.80 20.56 4.41
N LYS A 66 13.33 21.57 3.72
CA LYS A 66 12.73 22.10 2.50
C LYS A 66 12.53 20.94 1.52
N THR A 67 11.29 20.55 1.30
CA THR A 67 10.90 19.67 0.20
C THR A 67 11.29 20.38 -1.08
N LYS A 68 12.28 19.88 -1.81
CA LYS A 68 12.56 20.37 -3.18
C LYS A 68 11.28 20.11 -3.98
N ALA A 69 10.68 21.17 -4.52
CA ALA A 69 9.56 21.04 -5.45
C ALA A 69 10.05 20.21 -6.64
N ILE A 70 9.47 19.01 -6.81
CA ILE A 70 9.68 18.20 -8.00
C ILE A 70 8.88 18.88 -9.12
N PRO A 71 9.48 19.18 -10.27
CA PRO A 71 8.74 19.74 -11.41
C PRO A 71 7.55 18.83 -11.73
N ALA A 72 6.40 19.43 -12.02
CA ALA A 72 5.24 18.67 -12.48
C ALA A 72 5.65 17.87 -13.73
N LEU A 73 5.55 16.55 -13.65
CA LEU A 73 5.81 15.67 -14.78
C LEU A 73 4.72 15.87 -15.83
N GLU A 74 5.11 16.04 -17.09
CA GLU A 74 4.15 16.16 -18.17
C GLU A 74 3.39 14.83 -18.38
N PRO A 75 2.12 14.85 -18.83
CA PRO A 75 1.42 13.62 -19.17
C PRO A 75 2.08 12.89 -20.34
N LEU A 76 2.15 11.55 -20.28
CA LEU A 76 2.54 10.75 -21.44
C LEU A 76 1.47 10.83 -22.52
N LEU A 77 1.91 11.06 -23.77
CA LEU A 77 1.01 11.15 -24.92
C LEU A 77 0.45 9.78 -25.29
N GLU A 78 -0.84 9.74 -25.66
CA GLU A 78 -1.44 8.57 -26.27
C GLU A 78 -0.68 8.18 -27.55
N GLY A 79 -0.50 6.89 -27.78
CA GLY A 79 0.35 6.32 -28.81
C GLY A 79 1.80 6.06 -28.39
N THR A 80 2.26 6.58 -27.23
CA THR A 80 3.62 6.36 -26.73
C THR A 80 3.91 4.87 -26.52
N ASP A 81 5.05 4.41 -27.05
CA ASP A 81 5.54 3.06 -26.80
C ASP A 81 6.45 3.03 -25.57
N VAL A 82 6.14 2.13 -24.64
CA VAL A 82 6.94 1.84 -23.45
C VAL A 82 7.46 0.41 -23.52
N THR A 83 8.64 0.16 -22.94
CA THR A 83 9.25 -1.18 -22.91
C THR A 83 9.40 -1.61 -21.47
N ASP A 84 8.90 -2.78 -21.12
CA ASP A 84 9.01 -3.32 -19.77
C ASP A 84 10.40 -3.89 -19.48
N THR A 85 10.64 -4.28 -18.22
CA THR A 85 11.93 -4.84 -17.80
C THR A 85 12.32 -6.14 -18.51
N ASN A 86 11.37 -6.82 -19.16
CA ASN A 86 11.59 -8.05 -19.91
C ASN A 86 11.78 -7.78 -21.42
N GLY A 87 11.83 -6.51 -21.84
CA GLY A 87 11.99 -6.13 -23.24
C GLY A 87 10.70 -6.19 -24.07
N LYS A 88 9.54 -6.47 -23.46
CA LYS A 88 8.25 -6.47 -24.16
C LYS A 88 7.76 -5.03 -24.31
N LYS A 89 7.30 -4.71 -25.53
CA LYS A 89 6.78 -3.39 -25.89
C LYS A 89 5.28 -3.31 -25.63
N TRP A 90 4.84 -2.16 -25.12
CA TRP A 90 3.46 -1.82 -24.82
C TRP A 90 3.15 -0.44 -25.39
N LYS A 91 1.92 -0.25 -25.89
CA LYS A 91 1.47 1.04 -26.42
C LYS A 91 0.46 1.66 -25.47
N LEU A 92 0.69 2.90 -25.06
CA LEU A 92 -0.30 3.67 -24.30
C LEU A 92 -1.46 4.03 -25.24
N VAL A 93 -2.61 3.38 -25.10
CA VAL A 93 -3.77 3.66 -25.94
C VAL A 93 -4.55 4.86 -25.43
N ARG A 94 -4.75 4.94 -24.12
CA ARG A 94 -5.52 5.99 -23.47
C ARG A 94 -4.95 6.30 -22.10
N LEU A 95 -4.86 7.58 -21.76
CA LEU A 95 -4.54 8.00 -20.40
C LEU A 95 -5.84 8.11 -19.58
N LEU A 96 -5.99 7.27 -18.55
CA LEU A 96 -7.19 7.26 -17.69
C LEU A 96 -7.11 8.32 -16.58
N SER A 97 -5.92 8.54 -16.03
CA SER A 97 -5.68 9.50 -14.96
C SER A 97 -4.22 9.95 -14.98
N HIS A 98 -3.98 11.22 -14.65
CA HIS A 98 -2.65 11.78 -14.46
C HIS A 98 -2.51 12.28 -13.03
N GLY A 99 -1.54 11.74 -12.28
CA GLY A 99 -1.28 12.15 -10.91
C GLY A 99 0.22 12.20 -10.66
N ALA A 100 0.75 13.41 -10.45
CA ALA A 100 2.12 13.60 -9.99
C ALA A 100 2.17 13.46 -8.46
N LYS A 101 2.29 12.24 -7.91
CA LYS A 101 2.51 12.08 -6.46
C LYS A 101 3.45 10.92 -6.07
N ASP A 102 4.67 11.31 -5.70
CA ASP A 102 5.46 10.79 -4.55
C ASP A 102 5.76 9.29 -4.46
N GLY A 103 5.96 8.62 -5.59
CA GLY A 103 6.38 7.22 -5.57
C GLY A 103 5.32 6.27 -5.04
N LYS A 104 4.04 6.64 -5.01
CA LYS A 104 2.95 5.76 -4.58
C LYS A 104 2.85 4.47 -5.43
N ILE A 105 3.10 4.56 -6.74
CA ILE A 105 3.21 3.39 -7.65
C ILE A 105 4.34 2.44 -7.21
N PHE A 106 5.40 2.94 -6.56
CA PHE A 106 6.45 2.08 -6.02
C PHE A 106 5.94 1.21 -4.87
N ASN A 107 5.01 1.72 -4.04
CA ASN A 107 4.37 0.91 -2.99
C ASN A 107 3.53 -0.20 -3.60
N GLU A 108 2.72 0.12 -4.62
CA GLU A 108 1.92 -0.87 -5.34
C GLU A 108 2.81 -1.93 -6.01
N GLN A 109 3.90 -1.51 -6.67
CA GLN A 109 4.88 -2.43 -7.23
C GLN A 109 5.45 -3.38 -6.16
N ASN A 110 5.85 -2.86 -5.00
CA ASN A 110 6.39 -3.67 -3.90
C ASN A 110 5.35 -4.67 -3.36
N PHE A 111 4.10 -4.24 -3.18
CA PHE A 111 3.00 -5.13 -2.80
C PHE A 111 2.85 -6.26 -3.83
N LEU A 112 2.76 -5.92 -5.12
CA LEU A 112 2.56 -6.90 -6.18
C LEU A 112 3.71 -7.91 -6.28
N GLN A 113 4.95 -7.45 -6.06
CA GLN A 113 6.13 -8.31 -6.07
C GLN A 113 6.21 -9.24 -4.85
N ARG A 114 5.75 -8.81 -3.67
CA ARG A 114 5.87 -9.57 -2.42
C ARG A 114 4.66 -10.45 -2.11
N ALA A 115 3.46 -9.96 -2.39
CA ALA A 115 2.21 -10.60 -1.98
C ALA A 115 1.39 -11.15 -3.16
N ALA A 116 1.53 -10.63 -4.40
CA ALA A 116 0.61 -10.98 -5.48
C ALA A 116 1.08 -12.07 -6.47
N LYS A 117 2.39 -12.38 -6.59
CA LYS A 117 2.92 -13.14 -7.76
C LYS A 117 2.85 -14.69 -7.73
N PRO A 118 3.26 -15.44 -6.67
CA PRO A 118 3.08 -16.91 -6.68
C PRO A 118 1.97 -17.43 -5.75
N ALA A 119 1.67 -16.71 -4.66
CA ALA A 119 0.82 -17.23 -3.57
C ALA A 119 -0.68 -17.24 -3.91
N SER A 120 -1.15 -16.40 -4.85
CA SER A 120 -2.57 -16.31 -5.21
C SER A 120 -3.08 -17.61 -5.83
N SER A 121 -2.31 -18.22 -6.74
CA SER A 121 -2.69 -19.50 -7.37
C SER A 121 -2.75 -20.66 -6.37
N LYS A 122 -1.82 -20.70 -5.40
CA LYS A 122 -1.81 -21.69 -4.31
C LYS A 122 -2.99 -21.47 -3.37
N TRP A 123 -3.26 -20.22 -3.03
CA TRP A 123 -4.37 -19.83 -2.16
C TRP A 123 -5.72 -20.25 -2.74
N VAL A 124 -5.95 -19.92 -4.03
CA VAL A 124 -7.17 -20.28 -4.77
C VAL A 124 -7.41 -21.79 -4.71
N LYS A 125 -6.37 -22.60 -4.98
CA LYS A 125 -6.45 -24.07 -4.86
C LYS A 125 -6.73 -24.54 -3.43
N GLN A 126 -6.02 -23.99 -2.43
CA GLN A 126 -6.13 -24.39 -1.03
C GLN A 126 -7.51 -24.07 -0.44
N HIS A 127 -8.10 -22.94 -0.83
CA HIS A 127 -9.41 -22.48 -0.35
C HIS A 127 -10.56 -22.89 -1.27
N LYS A 128 -10.29 -23.73 -2.29
CA LYS A 128 -11.29 -24.21 -3.25
C LYS A 128 -12.09 -23.08 -3.90
N MET A 129 -11.40 -22.00 -4.23
CA MET A 129 -11.97 -20.87 -4.95
C MET A 129 -11.75 -21.07 -6.45
N ASP A 130 -12.61 -20.49 -7.28
CA ASP A 130 -12.38 -20.45 -8.72
C ASP A 130 -11.39 -19.34 -9.10
N PHE A 131 -11.37 -18.27 -8.31
CA PHE A 131 -10.65 -17.03 -8.61
C PHE A 131 -10.46 -16.18 -7.34
N ILE A 132 -9.45 -15.31 -7.34
CA ILE A 132 -9.27 -14.25 -6.33
C ILE A 132 -9.05 -12.90 -7.02
N GLY A 133 -9.75 -11.87 -6.55
CA GLY A 133 -9.80 -10.52 -7.11
C GLY A 133 -8.54 -9.66 -6.99
N LEU A 134 -7.36 -10.26 -7.12
CA LEU A 134 -6.08 -9.55 -7.10
C LEU A 134 -5.58 -9.25 -8.52
N PRO A 135 -5.15 -8.02 -8.81
CA PRO A 135 -4.63 -7.67 -10.12
C PRO A 135 -3.31 -8.37 -10.39
N GLN A 136 -3.24 -9.14 -11.48
CA GLN A 136 -2.01 -9.77 -11.92
C GLN A 136 -1.16 -8.77 -12.72
N CYS A 137 -0.05 -8.33 -12.14
CA CYS A 137 0.91 -7.49 -12.84
C CYS A 137 1.71 -8.31 -13.87
N ILE A 138 1.39 -8.11 -15.16
CA ILE A 138 1.97 -8.83 -16.30
C ILE A 138 3.16 -8.12 -16.93
N GLY A 139 3.43 -6.88 -16.53
CA GLY A 139 4.57 -6.09 -16.98
C GLY A 139 4.78 -4.87 -16.07
N PHE A 140 6.02 -4.40 -15.96
CA PHE A 140 6.34 -3.17 -15.27
C PHE A 140 7.66 -2.62 -15.79
N GLY A 141 7.89 -1.32 -15.63
CA GLY A 141 9.13 -0.72 -16.11
C GLY A 141 9.26 0.75 -15.77
N LEU A 142 10.36 1.31 -16.27
CA LEU A 142 10.64 2.73 -16.24
C LEU A 142 10.68 3.25 -17.68
N HIS A 143 10.06 4.40 -17.91
CA HIS A 143 10.08 5.09 -19.20
C HIS A 143 10.66 6.51 -19.02
N ALA A 144 11.52 6.91 -19.96
CA ALA A 144 12.21 8.20 -19.95
C ALA A 144 12.88 8.59 -18.61
N ASN A 145 13.29 7.59 -17.82
CA ASN A 145 13.83 7.73 -16.44
C ASN A 145 12.95 8.51 -15.46
N SER A 146 11.70 8.80 -15.83
CA SER A 146 10.84 9.75 -15.13
C SER A 146 9.46 9.17 -14.82
N TYR A 147 9.05 8.13 -15.56
CA TYR A 147 7.77 7.47 -15.39
C TYR A 147 7.98 6.02 -14.95
N ARG A 148 7.27 5.61 -13.91
CA ARG A 148 7.11 4.19 -13.57
C ARG A 148 5.74 3.75 -14.05
N PHE A 149 5.69 2.59 -14.68
CA PHE A 149 4.43 2.01 -15.15
C PHE A 149 4.28 0.56 -14.70
N LEU A 150 3.02 0.16 -14.54
CA LEU A 150 2.57 -1.19 -14.28
C LEU A 150 1.58 -1.57 -15.38
N VAL A 151 1.59 -2.83 -15.79
CA VAL A 151 0.72 -3.36 -16.83
C VAL A 151 -0.13 -4.47 -16.24
N PHE A 152 -1.44 -4.35 -16.42
CA PHE A 152 -2.44 -5.30 -15.96
C PHE A 152 -3.33 -5.74 -17.13
N PRO A 153 -3.90 -6.96 -17.08
CA PRO A 153 -5.03 -7.33 -17.94
C PRO A 153 -6.19 -6.35 -17.77
N ASN A 154 -7.07 -6.28 -18.77
CA ASN A 154 -8.31 -5.51 -18.66
C ASN A 154 -9.21 -6.14 -17.58
N MET A 155 -9.56 -5.35 -16.55
CA MET A 155 -10.41 -5.76 -15.43
C MET A 155 -11.83 -5.17 -15.51
N GLY A 156 -12.19 -4.56 -16.64
CA GLY A 156 -13.50 -3.94 -16.86
C GLY A 156 -13.58 -2.50 -16.34
N HIS A 157 -14.70 -2.16 -15.69
CA HIS A 157 -15.00 -0.79 -15.25
C HIS A 157 -14.91 -0.66 -13.73
N SER A 158 -14.53 0.52 -13.22
CA SER A 158 -14.61 0.80 -11.79
C SER A 158 -16.07 0.82 -11.33
N LEU A 159 -16.32 0.45 -10.07
CA LEU A 159 -17.64 0.47 -9.47
C LEU A 159 -18.19 1.90 -9.47
N GLN A 160 -17.34 2.90 -9.25
CA GLN A 160 -17.71 4.32 -9.35
C GLN A 160 -18.24 4.66 -10.75
N SER A 161 -17.54 4.22 -11.80
CA SER A 161 -17.99 4.41 -13.19
C SER A 161 -19.36 3.77 -13.43
N LEU A 162 -19.59 2.58 -12.89
CA LEU A 162 -20.87 1.87 -13.05
C LEU A 162 -22.01 2.58 -12.32
N MET A 163 -21.78 3.01 -11.08
CA MET A 163 -22.75 3.77 -10.28
C MET A 163 -23.12 5.11 -10.96
N ASN A 164 -22.12 5.84 -11.48
CA ASN A 164 -22.33 7.10 -12.19
C ASN A 164 -23.14 6.91 -13.48
N ASN A 165 -22.85 5.85 -14.25
CA ASN A 165 -23.52 5.59 -15.53
C ASN A 165 -24.97 5.15 -15.35
N GLN A 166 -25.27 4.37 -14.32
CA GLN A 166 -26.63 3.89 -14.07
C GLN A 166 -27.48 4.90 -13.30
N ASN A 167 -26.84 5.90 -12.65
CA ASN A 167 -27.48 6.87 -11.78
C ASN A 167 -28.38 6.21 -10.70
N THR A 168 -27.97 5.01 -10.26
CA THR A 168 -28.71 4.18 -9.31
C THR A 168 -27.80 3.71 -8.19
N LEU A 169 -28.35 3.70 -6.98
CA LEU A 169 -27.73 3.07 -5.82
C LEU A 169 -27.69 1.56 -5.99
N LEU A 170 -26.74 0.91 -5.33
CA LEU A 170 -26.65 -0.55 -5.36
C LEU A 170 -27.70 -1.15 -4.43
N SER A 171 -28.35 -2.22 -4.91
CA SER A 171 -29.22 -3.02 -4.05
C SER A 171 -28.44 -3.62 -2.90
N GLU A 172 -29.11 -3.87 -1.77
CA GLU A 172 -28.50 -4.53 -0.61
C GLU A 172 -27.83 -5.87 -1.02
N VAL A 173 -28.50 -6.67 -1.85
CA VAL A 173 -27.98 -7.94 -2.37
C VAL A 173 -26.66 -7.73 -3.12
N THR A 174 -26.60 -6.72 -4.00
CA THR A 174 -25.39 -6.39 -4.75
C THR A 174 -24.26 -5.95 -3.83
N VAL A 175 -24.55 -5.11 -2.83
CA VAL A 175 -23.57 -4.65 -1.84
C VAL A 175 -23.01 -5.81 -1.03
N LEU A 176 -23.86 -6.73 -0.56
CA LEU A 176 -23.42 -7.91 0.19
C LEU A 176 -22.59 -8.86 -0.68
N GLN A 177 -22.97 -9.07 -1.94
CA GLN A 177 -22.17 -9.87 -2.88
C GLN A 177 -20.78 -9.26 -3.13
N LEU A 178 -20.70 -7.94 -3.32
CA LEU A 178 -19.42 -7.23 -3.42
C LEU A 178 -18.60 -7.39 -2.15
N ALA A 179 -19.22 -7.21 -0.98
CA ALA A 179 -18.55 -7.36 0.31
C ALA A 179 -17.95 -8.76 0.48
N CYS A 180 -18.66 -9.83 0.12
CA CYS A 180 -18.12 -11.19 0.16
C CYS A 180 -16.85 -11.33 -0.70
N ARG A 181 -16.85 -10.82 -1.93
CA ARG A 181 -15.68 -10.88 -2.82
C ARG A 181 -14.52 -10.02 -2.31
N LEU A 182 -14.80 -8.86 -1.75
CA LEU A 182 -13.78 -7.99 -1.16
C LEU A 182 -13.18 -8.62 0.10
N LEU A 183 -14.00 -9.23 0.95
CA LEU A 183 -13.53 -9.96 2.14
C LEU A 183 -12.61 -11.12 1.77
N ASP A 184 -12.91 -11.88 0.72
CA ASP A 184 -12.02 -12.94 0.21
C ASP A 184 -10.62 -12.38 -0.12
N ILE A 185 -10.56 -11.19 -0.73
CA ILE A 185 -9.30 -10.50 -1.05
C ILE A 185 -8.61 -9.97 0.21
N LEU A 186 -9.37 -9.36 1.13
CA LEU A 186 -8.84 -8.80 2.38
C LEU A 186 -8.20 -9.90 3.23
N VAL A 187 -8.87 -11.05 3.39
CA VAL A 187 -8.31 -12.20 4.10
C VAL A 187 -6.97 -12.62 3.49
N TYR A 188 -6.89 -12.69 2.16
CA TYR A 188 -5.63 -13.01 1.50
C TYR A 188 -4.54 -11.98 1.79
N ILE A 189 -4.77 -10.70 1.53
CA ILE A 189 -3.71 -9.69 1.69
C ILE A 189 -3.30 -9.54 3.16
N HIS A 190 -4.25 -9.67 4.08
CA HIS A 190 -4.01 -9.63 5.52
C HIS A 190 -3.16 -10.83 5.97
N SER A 191 -3.39 -12.03 5.42
CA SER A 191 -2.57 -13.22 5.66
C SER A 191 -1.15 -13.09 5.08
N ASN A 192 -0.95 -12.20 4.11
CA ASN A 192 0.35 -11.87 3.53
C ASN A 192 0.94 -10.58 4.14
N GLU A 193 0.50 -10.19 5.34
CA GLU A 193 1.02 -9.05 6.11
C GLU A 193 0.69 -7.66 5.56
N TYR A 194 -0.21 -7.53 4.59
CA TYR A 194 -0.57 -6.26 3.95
C TYR A 194 -1.99 -5.80 4.27
N ILE A 195 -2.18 -4.48 4.32
CA ILE A 195 -3.45 -3.75 4.41
C ILE A 195 -3.59 -2.92 3.13
N HIS A 196 -4.82 -2.77 2.61
CA HIS A 196 -5.06 -1.94 1.42
C HIS A 196 -5.02 -0.45 1.74
N ALA A 197 -5.69 -0.04 2.82
CA ALA A 197 -5.76 1.31 3.36
C ALA A 197 -6.41 2.38 2.46
N ASP A 198 -7.13 1.97 1.41
CA ASP A 198 -7.82 2.89 0.48
C ASP A 198 -8.95 2.18 -0.29
N ILE A 199 -9.80 1.45 0.43
CA ILE A 199 -10.95 0.77 -0.17
C ILE A 199 -12.01 1.84 -0.51
N ASN A 200 -12.41 1.91 -1.78
CA ASN A 200 -13.40 2.83 -2.30
C ASN A 200 -13.92 2.33 -3.67
N ALA A 201 -14.95 2.99 -4.23
CA ALA A 201 -15.57 2.57 -5.48
C ALA A 201 -14.66 2.75 -6.72
N GLU A 202 -13.67 3.63 -6.69
CA GLU A 202 -12.70 3.81 -7.78
C GLU A 202 -11.71 2.64 -7.82
N ASN A 203 -11.43 2.04 -6.66
CA ASN A 203 -10.50 0.93 -6.49
C ASN A 203 -11.16 -0.46 -6.61
N VAL A 204 -12.47 -0.54 -6.87
CA VAL A 204 -13.18 -1.81 -7.13
C VAL A 204 -13.52 -1.90 -8.61
N TYR A 205 -12.97 -2.88 -9.32
CA TYR A 205 -13.22 -3.10 -10.74
C TYR A 205 -14.10 -4.33 -10.97
N ILE A 206 -15.00 -4.24 -11.94
CA ILE A 206 -15.91 -5.31 -12.31
C ILE A 206 -15.74 -5.63 -13.80
N ASN A 207 -15.35 -6.87 -14.08
CA ASN A 207 -15.36 -7.42 -15.42
C ASN A 207 -16.68 -8.18 -15.62
N GLN A 208 -17.57 -7.62 -16.46
CA GLN A 208 -18.88 -8.18 -16.74
C GLN A 208 -18.76 -9.28 -17.81
N GLY A 209 -19.12 -10.50 -17.44
CA GLY A 209 -19.06 -11.69 -18.32
C GLY A 209 -19.84 -12.86 -17.70
N GLN A 210 -19.68 -14.07 -18.26
CA GLN A 210 -20.18 -15.27 -17.60
C GLN A 210 -19.37 -15.50 -16.31
N GLY A 211 -19.99 -15.22 -15.15
CA GLY A 211 -19.32 -15.28 -13.85
C GLY A 211 -18.54 -14.00 -13.52
N SER A 212 -19.22 -12.85 -13.54
CA SER A 212 -18.66 -11.51 -13.24
C SER A 212 -17.55 -11.53 -12.18
N GLN A 213 -16.40 -10.98 -12.54
CA GLN A 213 -15.21 -10.97 -11.69
C GLN A 213 -15.04 -9.61 -11.02
N VAL A 214 -14.82 -9.62 -9.71
CA VAL A 214 -14.58 -8.41 -8.91
C VAL A 214 -13.11 -8.36 -8.53
N TYR A 215 -12.46 -7.24 -8.81
CA TYR A 215 -11.06 -6.97 -8.49
C TYR A 215 -10.96 -5.81 -7.51
N LEU A 216 -10.08 -5.92 -6.53
CA LEU A 216 -9.64 -4.80 -5.69
C LEU A 216 -8.27 -4.37 -6.20
N VAL A 217 -8.16 -3.13 -6.68
CA VAL A 217 -6.96 -2.52 -7.29
C VAL A 217 -6.54 -1.27 -6.51
N GLY A 218 -5.44 -0.62 -6.91
CA GLY A 218 -5.06 0.66 -6.31
C GLY A 218 -4.27 0.51 -5.01
N TYR A 219 -3.29 -0.40 -4.99
CA TYR A 219 -2.46 -0.68 -3.81
C TYR A 219 -1.38 0.39 -3.53
N ASN A 220 -1.60 1.62 -3.99
CA ASN A 220 -0.73 2.78 -3.83
C ASN A 220 -0.50 3.14 -2.35
N HIS A 221 -1.53 2.88 -1.53
CA HIS A 221 -1.53 3.12 -0.08
C HIS A 221 -1.29 1.85 0.74
N ALA A 222 -1.00 0.72 0.07
CA ALA A 222 -0.84 -0.55 0.75
C ALA A 222 0.28 -0.50 1.79
N PHE A 223 0.01 -1.09 2.94
CA PHE A 223 0.88 -1.03 4.10
C PHE A 223 1.16 -2.42 4.66
N ARG A 224 2.44 -2.74 4.85
CA ARG A 224 2.86 -4.01 5.46
C ARG A 224 2.74 -3.88 6.98
N TYR A 225 1.58 -4.24 7.54
CA TYR A 225 1.25 -4.06 8.95
C TYR A 225 1.86 -5.09 9.89
N CYS A 226 2.32 -6.23 9.37
CA CYS A 226 2.82 -7.33 10.19
C CYS A 226 4.12 -7.94 9.64
N PRO A 227 5.17 -7.15 9.34
CA PRO A 227 6.37 -7.66 8.68
C PRO A 227 7.06 -8.76 9.50
N GLY A 228 7.19 -9.95 8.91
CA GLY A 228 7.78 -11.10 9.59
C GLY A 228 6.97 -11.55 10.80
N GLY A 229 5.64 -11.40 10.75
CA GLY A 229 4.73 -11.73 11.85
C GLY A 229 4.72 -10.75 13.03
N HIS A 230 5.46 -9.63 12.94
CA HIS A 230 5.51 -8.63 14.00
C HIS A 230 4.55 -7.47 13.68
N HIS A 231 3.44 -7.38 14.41
CA HIS A 231 2.45 -6.34 14.19
C HIS A 231 3.03 -4.96 14.50
N VAL A 232 2.85 -4.01 13.59
CA VAL A 232 3.25 -2.61 13.80
C VAL A 232 2.41 -2.01 14.92
N GLU A 233 3.07 -1.42 15.91
CA GLU A 233 2.41 -0.80 17.06
C GLU A 233 1.50 0.36 16.62
N TYR A 234 0.34 0.48 17.26
CA TYR A 234 -0.53 1.63 17.08
C TYR A 234 0.10 2.87 17.73
N ARG A 235 0.30 3.92 16.94
CA ARG A 235 0.74 5.23 17.42
C ARG A 235 0.17 6.33 16.54
N GLU A 236 -0.71 7.16 17.09
CA GLU A 236 -1.23 8.33 16.39
C GLU A 236 -0.11 9.32 16.04
N GLY A 237 -0.23 9.98 14.89
CA GLY A 237 0.78 10.91 14.37
C GLY A 237 2.14 10.29 14.02
N SER A 238 2.28 8.96 14.09
CA SER A 238 3.53 8.29 13.72
C SER A 238 3.82 8.35 12.21
N ARG A 239 2.80 8.65 11.41
CA ARG A 239 2.86 8.76 9.96
C ARG A 239 2.09 9.99 9.50
N THR A 240 2.38 10.42 8.28
CA THR A 240 1.53 11.40 7.58
C THR A 240 0.12 10.81 7.42
N PRO A 241 -0.94 11.56 7.74
CA PRO A 241 -2.32 11.14 7.48
C PRO A 241 -2.50 10.65 6.04
N ASN A 242 -3.34 9.63 5.89
CA ASN A 242 -3.55 9.01 4.59
C ASN A 242 -4.31 9.97 3.65
N GLU A 243 -3.74 10.26 2.49
CA GLU A 243 -4.37 11.08 1.44
C GLU A 243 -5.27 10.27 0.49
N GLY A 244 -5.70 9.07 0.88
CA GLY A 244 -6.65 8.25 0.12
C GLY A 244 -8.05 8.88 0.05
N ALA A 245 -9.06 8.10 -0.29
CA ALA A 245 -10.45 8.55 -0.33
C ALA A 245 -10.92 8.94 1.09
N VAL A 246 -10.81 10.23 1.44
CA VAL A 246 -11.03 10.78 2.80
C VAL A 246 -12.39 10.38 3.41
N GLU A 247 -13.41 10.29 2.55
CA GLU A 247 -14.76 9.81 2.83
C GLU A 247 -14.80 8.35 3.33
N SER A 248 -13.91 7.48 2.83
CA SER A 248 -13.91 6.03 3.13
C SER A 248 -12.72 5.57 3.99
N ILE A 249 -11.63 6.32 4.11
CA ILE A 249 -10.51 5.90 4.97
C ILE A 249 -10.92 5.78 6.45
N SER A 250 -10.25 4.87 7.16
CA SER A 250 -10.48 4.60 8.59
C SER A 250 -10.07 5.78 9.49
N LEU A 251 -10.55 5.76 10.74
CA LEU A 251 -10.11 6.68 11.78
C LEU A 251 -8.61 6.57 12.07
N ASP A 252 -8.03 5.36 12.01
CA ASP A 252 -6.59 5.13 12.13
C ASP A 252 -5.81 5.91 11.06
N CYS A 253 -6.29 5.87 9.81
CA CYS A 253 -5.70 6.58 8.68
C CYS A 253 -5.81 8.10 8.82
N HIS A 254 -6.93 8.61 9.35
CA HIS A 254 -7.13 10.02 9.68
C HIS A 254 -6.18 10.51 10.77
N SER A 255 -6.00 9.73 11.84
CA SER A 255 -5.08 10.05 12.96
C SER A 255 -3.59 9.91 12.60
N GLY A 256 -3.24 9.53 11.36
CA GLY A 256 -1.85 9.26 10.97
C GLY A 256 -1.24 8.06 11.70
N ALA A 257 -2.07 7.13 12.19
CA ALA A 257 -1.62 5.88 12.75
C ALA A 257 -1.29 4.86 11.65
N ALA A 258 -0.52 3.83 12.01
CA ALA A 258 -0.33 2.69 11.13
C ALA A 258 -1.66 1.94 10.93
N PRO A 259 -2.15 1.78 9.68
CA PRO A 259 -3.39 1.07 9.45
C PRO A 259 -3.20 -0.43 9.73
N SER A 260 -4.27 -1.08 10.17
CA SER A 260 -4.30 -2.50 10.48
C SER A 260 -5.49 -3.18 9.80
N ARG A 261 -5.72 -4.46 10.08
CA ARG A 261 -6.85 -5.23 9.51
C ARG A 261 -8.20 -4.57 9.78
N ARG A 262 -8.39 -3.99 10.98
CA ARG A 262 -9.61 -3.28 11.35
C ARG A 262 -9.85 -2.05 10.47
N SER A 263 -8.78 -1.41 10.02
CA SER A 263 -8.84 -0.20 9.21
C SER A 263 -9.48 -0.50 7.85
N ASP A 264 -9.09 -1.60 7.20
CA ASP A 264 -9.71 -2.04 5.94
C ASP A 264 -11.19 -2.41 6.14
N LEU A 265 -11.54 -3.10 7.23
CA LEU A 265 -12.93 -3.48 7.51
C LEU A 265 -13.81 -2.26 7.80
N GLN A 266 -13.29 -1.26 8.52
CA GLN A 266 -13.99 0.00 8.76
C GLN A 266 -14.23 0.75 7.44
N SER A 267 -13.21 0.82 6.57
CA SER A 267 -13.34 1.41 5.24
C SER A 267 -14.37 0.69 4.37
N LEU A 268 -14.38 -0.65 4.39
CA LEU A 268 -15.38 -1.44 3.68
C LEU A 268 -16.79 -1.17 4.21
N GLY A 269 -16.98 -1.04 5.53
CA GLY A 269 -18.26 -0.69 6.13
C GLY A 269 -18.79 0.67 5.65
N TYR A 270 -17.95 1.71 5.65
CA TYR A 270 -18.32 3.02 5.11
C TYR A 270 -18.69 2.93 3.62
N CYS A 271 -17.92 2.18 2.84
CA CYS A 271 -18.22 1.97 1.43
C CYS A 271 -19.56 1.27 1.20
N MET A 272 -19.84 0.19 1.93
CA MET A 272 -21.10 -0.55 1.82
C MET A 272 -22.32 0.34 2.10
N LEU A 273 -22.25 1.15 3.17
CA LEU A 273 -23.30 2.11 3.49
C LEU A 273 -23.47 3.16 2.38
N TYR A 274 -22.37 3.73 1.91
CA TYR A 274 -22.41 4.74 0.85
C TYR A 274 -22.96 4.17 -0.47
N TRP A 275 -22.54 2.96 -0.87
CA TRP A 275 -23.02 2.32 -2.10
C TRP A 275 -24.51 2.02 -2.07
N HIS A 276 -25.04 1.70 -0.88
CA HIS A 276 -26.45 1.38 -0.70
C HIS A 276 -27.33 2.63 -0.56
N THR A 277 -26.86 3.65 0.14
CA THR A 277 -27.70 4.81 0.56
C THR A 277 -27.37 6.10 -0.20
N GLY A 278 -26.23 6.16 -0.89
CA GLY A 278 -25.74 7.32 -1.61
C GLY A 278 -25.14 8.43 -0.73
N THR A 279 -25.24 8.31 0.59
CA THR A 279 -24.77 9.33 1.53
C THR A 279 -24.18 8.71 2.79
N LEU A 280 -23.27 9.43 3.41
CA LEU A 280 -22.77 9.21 4.77
C LEU A 280 -23.04 10.49 5.57
N PRO A 281 -23.07 10.45 6.90
CA PRO A 281 -23.27 11.64 7.73
C PRO A 281 -22.28 12.78 7.45
N TRP A 282 -21.11 12.46 6.88
CA TRP A 282 -20.06 13.41 6.52
C TRP A 282 -19.93 13.72 5.02
N THR A 283 -20.81 13.23 4.15
CA THR A 283 -20.68 13.41 2.68
C THR A 283 -20.70 14.86 2.21
N THR A 284 -21.26 15.78 3.02
CA THR A 284 -21.26 17.22 2.69
C THR A 284 -20.01 17.95 3.20
N LEU A 285 -19.10 17.26 3.88
CA LEU A 285 -17.90 17.85 4.46
C LEU A 285 -16.72 17.69 3.49
N SER A 286 -15.88 18.71 3.38
CA SER A 286 -14.71 18.70 2.50
C SER A 286 -13.38 18.65 3.25
N GLN A 287 -13.38 19.06 4.52
CA GLN A 287 -12.17 19.12 5.33
C GLN A 287 -11.92 17.78 6.04
N PRO A 288 -10.75 17.14 5.87
CA PRO A 288 -10.44 15.84 6.47
C PRO A 288 -10.66 15.78 7.98
N GLU A 289 -10.32 16.85 8.71
CA GLU A 289 -10.49 16.94 10.15
C GLU A 289 -11.96 16.94 10.58
N HIS A 290 -12.84 17.56 9.80
CA HIS A 290 -14.28 17.57 10.06
C HIS A 290 -14.90 16.20 9.75
N ILE A 291 -14.47 15.57 8.65
CA ILE A 291 -14.89 14.20 8.31
C ILE A 291 -14.45 13.24 9.42
N ALA A 292 -13.22 13.34 9.90
CA ALA A 292 -12.72 12.51 11.00
C ALA A 292 -13.51 12.75 12.30
N ALA A 293 -13.81 14.00 12.63
CA ALA A 293 -14.60 14.34 13.81
C ALA A 293 -16.01 13.76 13.74
N GLU A 294 -16.67 13.81 12.58
CA GLU A 294 -17.99 13.23 12.38
C GLU A 294 -17.95 11.70 12.48
N LYS A 295 -16.98 11.04 11.83
CA LYS A 295 -16.77 9.59 11.94
C LYS A 295 -16.63 9.11 13.39
N ARG A 296 -15.89 9.84 14.23
CA ARG A 296 -15.70 9.50 15.65
C ARG A 296 -17.00 9.49 16.46
N ARG A 297 -18.06 10.18 16.01
CA ARG A 297 -19.35 10.16 16.70
C ARG A 297 -20.04 8.79 16.64
N TYR A 298 -19.65 7.95 15.66
CA TYR A 298 -20.25 6.65 15.39
C TYR A 298 -19.35 5.46 15.79
N ASP A 299 -18.20 5.70 16.42
CA ASP A 299 -17.23 4.67 16.83
C ASP A 299 -17.42 4.22 18.30
N ASN A 300 -18.51 4.67 18.96
CA ASN A 300 -18.85 4.43 20.37
C ASN A 300 -19.94 3.37 20.55
#